data_AF-A0A2V8N703-F1
#
_entry.id   AF-A0A2V8N703-F1
#
_cell.length_a   1.000
_cell.length_b   1.000
_cell.length_c   1.000
_cell.angle_alpha   90.00
_cell.angle_beta   90.00
_cell.angle_gamma   90.00
#
_symmetry.space_group_name_H-M   'P 1'
#
loop_
_entity.id
_entity.type
_entity.pdbx_description
1 polymer ?
#
loop_
_entity_poly.entity_id
_entity_poly.type
_entity_poly.pdbx_seq_one_letter_code
_entity_poly.pdbx_strand_id
1 'polypeptide(L)'
;MMRTAISGLIKSALLGLAALVIIGASHQSARADEVTLTGSTAGTITGVPQLTFTGNTLFTGTTALGVGSLSGSNSLGSFFLATAPLQSLGGTFALNITFTSPTGINGGQGAIYTATILGSVSPNINQGGVNIHFADPAQIFSFSGANGTGTFSLTVPDLFVQSGQSAILTAGFRGEQGAPPIPEPATLVLLGTGLTGIAAKLRNRKKARGKSVG
;
A
#
# COMPACT_ATOMS: atom_id res chain seq x y z
N MET A 1 28.39 -53.60 -19.78
CA MET A 1 27.99 -52.29 -20.38
C MET A 1 26.79 -51.60 -19.71
N MET A 2 26.06 -52.23 -18.77
CA MET A 2 24.85 -51.63 -18.16
C MET A 2 25.11 -50.70 -16.95
N ARG A 3 26.28 -50.78 -16.30
CA ARG A 3 26.62 -49.98 -15.10
C ARG A 3 26.85 -48.49 -15.38
N THR A 4 27.19 -48.10 -16.60
CA THR A 4 27.50 -46.71 -16.95
C THR A 4 26.25 -45.86 -17.18
N ALA A 5 25.17 -46.46 -17.71
CA ALA A 5 23.91 -45.77 -18.00
C ALA A 5 23.13 -45.39 -16.73
N ILE A 6 23.18 -46.22 -15.69
CA ILE A 6 22.50 -45.97 -14.41
C ILE A 6 23.15 -44.79 -13.66
N SER A 7 24.48 -44.63 -13.76
CA SER A 7 25.18 -43.50 -13.13
C SER A 7 24.83 -42.15 -13.74
N GLY A 8 24.48 -42.11 -15.04
CA GLY A 8 24.09 -40.88 -15.73
C GLY A 8 22.71 -40.37 -15.32
N LEU A 9 21.74 -41.30 -15.20
CA LEU A 9 20.37 -41.00 -14.79
C LEU A 9 20.28 -40.47 -13.35
N ILE A 10 21.05 -41.07 -12.43
CA ILE A 10 21.10 -40.65 -11.02
C ILE A 10 21.68 -39.24 -10.89
N LYS A 11 22.73 -38.91 -11.66
CA LYS A 11 23.32 -37.55 -11.68
C LYS A 11 22.35 -36.50 -12.20
N SER A 12 21.60 -36.80 -13.27
CA SER A 12 20.60 -35.87 -13.80
C SER A 12 19.42 -35.64 -12.85
N ALA A 13 18.98 -36.68 -12.13
CA ALA A 13 17.90 -36.54 -11.14
C ALA A 13 18.34 -35.69 -9.94
N LEU A 14 19.56 -35.89 -9.44
CA LEU A 14 20.14 -35.10 -8.35
C LEU A 14 20.33 -33.62 -8.73
N LEU A 15 20.78 -33.35 -9.96
CA LEU A 15 20.90 -31.97 -10.47
C LEU A 15 19.54 -31.28 -10.60
N GLY A 16 18.51 -32.01 -11.07
CA GLY A 16 17.14 -31.48 -11.14
C GLY A 16 16.55 -31.18 -9.76
N LEU A 17 16.78 -32.05 -8.78
CA LEU A 17 16.34 -31.82 -7.40
C LEU A 17 17.08 -30.65 -6.75
N ALA A 18 18.40 -30.54 -6.95
CA ALA A 18 19.20 -29.42 -6.46
C ALA A 18 18.73 -28.08 -7.05
N ALA A 19 18.42 -28.03 -8.34
CA ALA A 19 17.87 -26.84 -8.97
C ALA A 19 16.50 -26.46 -8.38
N LEU A 20 15.63 -27.43 -8.11
CA LEU A 20 14.32 -27.19 -7.50
C LEU A 20 14.44 -26.63 -6.07
N VAL A 21 15.40 -27.14 -5.30
CA VAL A 21 15.68 -26.67 -3.92
C VAL A 21 16.25 -25.25 -3.93
N ILE A 22 17.16 -24.94 -4.87
CA ILE A 22 17.74 -23.58 -4.99
C ILE A 22 16.65 -22.58 -5.38
N ILE A 23 15.76 -22.91 -6.32
CA ILE A 23 14.67 -22.02 -6.72
C ILE A 23 13.70 -21.83 -5.55
N GLY A 24 13.28 -22.92 -4.89
CA GLY A 24 12.37 -22.86 -3.74
C GLY A 24 12.93 -22.06 -2.56
N ALA A 25 14.23 -22.15 -2.30
CA ALA A 25 14.89 -21.41 -1.22
C ALA A 25 15.25 -19.95 -1.58
N SER A 26 15.18 -19.57 -2.86
CA SER A 26 15.56 -18.22 -3.34
C SER A 26 14.44 -17.18 -3.28
N HIS A 27 13.21 -17.58 -2.92
CA HIS A 27 12.11 -16.65 -2.75
C HIS A 27 12.25 -15.91 -1.39
N GLN A 28 13.00 -14.82 -1.38
CA GLN A 28 12.91 -13.85 -0.29
C GLN A 28 11.52 -13.21 -0.35
N SER A 29 10.78 -13.22 0.76
CA SER A 29 9.55 -12.45 0.87
C SER A 29 9.89 -10.97 0.67
N ALA A 30 9.36 -10.36 -0.38
CA ALA A 30 9.42 -8.92 -0.56
C ALA A 30 8.73 -8.28 0.65
N ARG A 31 9.52 -7.64 1.52
CA ARG A 31 8.97 -6.79 2.57
C ARG A 31 8.76 -5.42 1.95
N ALA A 32 7.55 -4.87 2.11
CA ALA A 32 7.31 -3.48 1.81
C ALA A 32 8.19 -2.62 2.72
N ASP A 33 8.82 -1.60 2.14
CA ASP A 33 9.66 -0.68 2.90
C ASP A 33 8.79 0.11 3.89
N GLU A 34 9.36 0.43 5.05
CA GLU A 34 8.63 1.15 6.08
C GLU A 34 8.63 2.65 5.76
N VAL A 35 7.45 3.22 5.59
CA VAL A 35 7.27 4.66 5.37
C VAL A 35 6.83 5.32 6.67
N THR A 36 7.61 6.30 7.13
CA THR A 36 7.23 7.19 8.22
C THR A 36 6.57 8.45 7.69
N LEU A 37 5.30 8.59 8.02
CA LEU A 37 4.49 9.77 7.77
C LEU A 37 4.53 10.67 9.00
N THR A 38 4.89 11.93 8.81
CA THR A 38 4.72 12.97 9.82
C THR A 38 4.07 14.19 9.20
N GLY A 39 3.25 14.89 9.96
CA GLY A 39 2.58 16.08 9.45
C GLY A 39 1.65 16.72 10.44
N SER A 40 0.87 17.68 9.95
CA SER A 40 -0.18 18.36 10.68
C SER A 40 -1.45 18.40 9.86
N THR A 41 -2.57 18.67 10.53
CA THR A 41 -3.86 18.84 9.89
C THR A 41 -4.54 20.12 10.35
N ALA A 42 -5.30 20.71 9.43
CA ALA A 42 -6.25 21.78 9.69
C ALA A 42 -7.53 21.47 8.93
N GLY A 43 -8.67 22.02 9.36
CA GLY A 43 -9.92 21.76 8.68
C GLY A 43 -10.86 22.94 8.74
N THR A 44 -11.74 23.03 7.74
CA THR A 44 -12.76 24.07 7.65
C THR A 44 -14.10 23.45 7.37
N ILE A 45 -15.10 23.79 8.20
CA ILE A 45 -16.47 23.34 8.08
C ILE A 45 -17.31 24.50 7.55
N THR A 46 -18.17 24.22 6.57
CA THR A 46 -19.11 25.21 6.00
C THR A 46 -20.54 24.67 6.10
N GLY A 47 -21.49 25.51 6.53
CA GLY A 47 -22.92 25.16 6.60
C GLY A 47 -23.38 24.43 7.87
N VAL A 48 -22.46 24.02 8.75
CA VAL A 48 -22.78 23.29 9.99
C VAL A 48 -22.14 23.96 11.21
N PRO A 49 -22.71 25.06 11.75
CA PRO A 49 -22.08 25.84 12.82
C PRO A 49 -22.00 25.10 14.17
N GLN A 50 -22.78 24.03 14.35
CA GLN A 50 -22.75 23.19 15.56
C GLN A 50 -21.58 22.20 15.54
N LEU A 51 -20.97 21.96 14.38
CA LEU A 51 -19.85 21.05 14.24
C LEU A 51 -18.55 21.84 14.27
N THR A 52 -17.64 21.42 15.13
CA THR A 52 -16.29 21.98 15.23
C THR A 52 -15.27 20.90 14.93
N PHE A 53 -14.17 21.29 14.28
CA PHE A 53 -13.04 20.40 14.02
C PHE A 53 -11.78 20.99 14.64
N THR A 54 -11.05 20.16 15.38
CA THR A 54 -9.73 20.50 15.92
C THR A 54 -8.71 19.60 15.24
N GLY A 55 -7.87 20.20 14.39
CA GLY A 55 -6.78 19.50 13.72
C GLY A 55 -5.67 19.08 14.69
N ASN A 56 -4.83 18.15 14.26
CA ASN A 56 -3.66 17.73 15.00
C ASN A 56 -2.44 18.52 14.52
N THR A 57 -1.73 19.17 15.44
CA THR A 57 -0.52 19.94 15.13
C THR A 57 0.67 19.04 14.78
N LEU A 58 0.67 17.78 15.23
CA LEU A 58 1.68 16.79 14.89
C LEU A 58 1.10 15.37 14.99
N PHE A 59 0.99 14.70 13.86
CA PHE A 59 0.83 13.24 13.81
C PHE A 59 2.12 12.61 13.29
N THR A 60 2.40 11.39 13.75
CA THR A 60 3.54 10.58 13.34
C THR A 60 3.14 9.11 13.28
N GLY A 61 3.28 8.47 12.13
CA GLY A 61 2.99 7.04 11.97
C GLY A 61 3.99 6.37 11.05
N THR A 62 4.42 5.17 11.41
CA THR A 62 5.29 4.34 10.56
C THR A 62 4.52 3.09 10.15
N THR A 63 4.61 2.73 8.87
CA THR A 63 4.05 1.45 8.42
C THR A 63 4.90 0.29 8.94
N ALA A 64 4.28 -0.74 9.49
CA ALA A 64 4.94 -2.02 9.77
C ALA A 64 4.47 -3.03 8.73
N LEU A 65 5.40 -3.68 8.03
CA LEU A 65 5.09 -4.58 6.90
C LEU A 65 4.24 -3.88 5.81
N GLY A 66 4.47 -2.59 5.60
CA GLY A 66 3.75 -1.78 4.60
C GLY A 66 2.36 -1.30 5.01
N VAL A 67 1.91 -1.54 6.25
CA VAL A 67 0.61 -1.05 6.73
C VAL A 67 0.78 -0.24 8.02
N GLY A 68 0.11 0.90 8.11
CA GLY A 68 0.09 1.76 9.29
C GLY A 68 -1.29 2.39 9.50
N SER A 69 -1.48 2.98 10.68
CA SER A 69 -2.71 3.71 11.00
C SER A 69 -2.45 4.81 12.03
N LEU A 70 -3.29 5.83 11.98
CA LEU A 70 -3.37 6.92 12.95
C LEU A 70 -4.61 6.69 13.82
N SER A 71 -4.44 6.60 15.14
CA SER A 71 -5.52 6.39 16.11
C SER A 71 -5.21 7.02 17.47
N GLY A 72 -6.25 7.20 18.29
CA GLY A 72 -6.13 7.79 19.62
C GLY A 72 -5.56 9.21 19.58
N SER A 73 -4.53 9.47 20.39
CA SER A 73 -3.83 10.76 20.43
C SER A 73 -3.05 11.05 19.14
N ASN A 74 -2.70 10.01 18.38
CA ASN A 74 -2.00 10.13 17.10
C ASN A 74 -3.00 10.00 15.96
N SER A 75 -3.85 11.00 15.76
CA SER A 75 -4.96 11.01 14.80
C SER A 75 -4.86 12.20 13.84
N LEU A 76 -5.79 12.30 12.88
CA LEU A 76 -5.91 13.47 12.02
C LEU A 76 -6.63 14.63 12.69
N GLY A 77 -7.15 14.46 13.90
CA GLY A 77 -7.90 15.47 14.64
C GLY A 77 -9.18 14.91 15.23
N SER A 78 -10.01 15.79 15.75
CA SER A 78 -11.30 15.44 16.35
C SER A 78 -12.41 16.38 15.92
N PHE A 79 -13.60 15.81 15.76
CA PHE A 79 -14.83 16.54 15.63
C PHE A 79 -15.55 16.59 16.97
N PHE A 80 -16.25 17.70 17.21
CA PHE A 80 -17.22 17.81 18.29
C PHE A 80 -18.51 18.43 17.73
N LEU A 81 -19.63 17.73 17.95
CA LEU A 81 -20.96 18.21 17.57
C LEU A 81 -21.68 18.73 18.82
N ALA A 82 -21.87 20.03 18.92
CA ALA A 82 -22.64 20.64 20.01
C ALA A 82 -24.11 20.25 19.93
N THR A 83 -24.80 20.23 21.08
CA THR A 83 -26.27 20.08 21.12
C THR A 83 -26.96 21.38 20.67
N ALA A 84 -28.13 21.25 20.07
CA ALA A 84 -28.96 22.36 19.59
C ALA A 84 -30.41 21.88 19.39
N PRO A 85 -31.41 22.76 19.24
CA PRO A 85 -32.78 22.35 18.90
C PRO A 85 -32.81 21.41 17.69
N LEU A 86 -33.78 20.49 17.66
CA LEU A 86 -33.88 19.49 16.61
C LEU A 86 -33.98 20.14 15.24
N GLN A 87 -32.96 19.95 14.40
CA GLN A 87 -32.91 20.49 13.05
C GLN A 87 -32.03 19.61 12.15
N SER A 88 -32.32 19.64 10.85
CA SER A 88 -31.45 19.03 9.84
C SER A 88 -30.21 19.90 9.61
N LEU A 89 -29.08 19.24 9.40
CA LEU A 89 -27.80 19.87 9.11
C LEU A 89 -27.28 19.37 7.76
N GLY A 90 -26.71 20.29 6.98
CA GLY A 90 -26.13 20.00 5.68
C GLY A 90 -25.00 20.97 5.37
N GLY A 91 -23.86 20.45 4.90
CA GLY A 91 -22.70 21.27 4.62
C GLY A 91 -21.52 20.49 4.06
N THR A 92 -20.34 21.10 4.14
CA THR A 92 -19.10 20.52 3.62
C THR A 92 -17.96 20.67 4.62
N PHE A 93 -16.98 19.78 4.49
CA PHE A 93 -15.74 19.79 5.24
C PHE A 93 -14.56 19.68 4.28
N ALA A 94 -13.55 20.53 4.47
CA ALA A 94 -12.28 20.42 3.79
C ALA A 94 -11.18 20.15 4.83
N LEU A 95 -10.56 18.98 4.76
CA LEU A 95 -9.39 18.62 5.54
C LEU A 95 -8.13 18.95 4.76
N ASN A 96 -7.29 19.80 5.32
CA ASN A 96 -5.96 20.10 4.81
C ASN A 96 -4.93 19.30 5.61
N ILE A 97 -4.17 18.45 4.92
CA ILE A 97 -3.06 17.69 5.49
C ILE A 97 -1.77 18.31 4.97
N THR A 98 -0.82 18.60 5.86
CA THR A 98 0.52 19.08 5.50
C THR A 98 1.55 18.10 6.00
N PHE A 99 2.25 17.43 5.08
CA PHE A 99 3.29 16.45 5.39
C PHE A 99 4.64 17.14 5.65
N THR A 100 5.29 16.77 6.74
CA THR A 100 6.70 17.08 7.01
C THR A 100 7.61 15.91 6.65
N SER A 101 7.09 14.68 6.64
CA SER A 101 7.77 13.47 6.14
C SER A 101 6.76 12.55 5.44
N PRO A 102 7.13 11.88 4.33
CA PRO A 102 8.39 12.04 3.59
C PRO A 102 8.51 13.41 2.92
N THR A 103 9.74 13.86 2.67
CA THR A 103 10.01 15.09 1.91
C THR A 103 10.03 14.80 0.41
N GLY A 104 9.69 15.80 -0.41
CA GLY A 104 9.74 15.67 -1.87
C GLY A 104 8.55 14.91 -2.43
N ILE A 105 7.37 15.03 -1.79
CA ILE A 105 6.11 14.53 -2.36
C ILE A 105 5.84 15.28 -3.66
N ASN A 106 5.59 14.53 -4.73
CA ASN A 106 5.25 15.07 -6.03
C ASN A 106 3.89 15.77 -5.97
N GLY A 107 3.80 16.98 -6.53
CA GLY A 107 2.62 17.85 -6.37
C GLY A 107 2.63 18.71 -5.10
N GLY A 108 3.58 18.50 -4.20
CA GLY A 108 3.78 19.30 -2.98
C GLY A 108 3.45 18.53 -1.70
N GLN A 109 3.79 19.14 -0.56
CA GLN A 109 3.60 18.54 0.77
C GLN A 109 2.17 18.67 1.30
N GLY A 110 1.25 19.29 0.55
CA GLY A 110 -0.12 19.53 0.96
C GLY A 110 -1.10 18.62 0.24
N ALA A 111 -2.09 18.09 0.95
CA ALA A 111 -3.20 17.34 0.39
C ALA A 111 -4.54 17.85 0.96
N ILE A 112 -5.57 17.86 0.12
CA ILE A 112 -6.92 18.27 0.51
C ILE A 112 -7.87 17.09 0.34
N TYR A 113 -8.61 16.77 1.39
CA TYR A 113 -9.72 15.82 1.36
C TYR A 113 -11.02 16.57 1.58
N THR A 114 -11.97 16.38 0.67
CA THR A 114 -13.29 17.02 0.75
C THR A 114 -14.34 16.00 1.17
N ALA A 115 -15.20 16.41 2.10
CA ALA A 115 -16.33 15.61 2.58
C ALA A 115 -17.64 16.39 2.55
N THR A 116 -18.74 15.67 2.36
CA THR A 116 -20.10 16.17 2.55
C THR A 116 -20.56 15.82 3.97
N ILE A 117 -21.25 16.76 4.61
CA ILE A 117 -21.84 16.59 5.94
C ILE A 117 -23.35 16.55 5.79
N LEU A 118 -23.99 15.50 6.31
CA LEU A 118 -25.44 15.37 6.33
C LEU A 118 -25.91 14.75 7.64
N GLY A 119 -27.01 15.27 8.20
CA GLY A 119 -27.64 14.65 9.35
C GLY A 119 -28.58 15.58 10.10
N SER A 120 -28.60 15.44 11.42
CA SER A 120 -29.40 16.27 12.31
C SER A 120 -28.70 16.45 13.65
N VAL A 121 -29.05 17.51 14.36
CA VAL A 121 -28.63 17.74 15.75
C VAL A 121 -29.85 17.65 16.66
N SER A 122 -29.66 17.23 17.91
CA SER A 122 -30.71 17.15 18.94
C SER A 122 -30.28 17.91 20.20
N PRO A 123 -31.25 18.42 20.99
CA PRO A 123 -30.93 18.96 22.31
C PRO A 123 -30.47 17.87 23.28
N ASN A 124 -30.84 16.61 23.01
CA ASN A 124 -30.47 15.47 23.82
C ASN A 124 -29.15 14.87 23.34
N ILE A 125 -28.25 14.63 24.29
CA ILE A 125 -26.97 13.95 24.04
C ILE A 125 -27.24 12.54 23.49
N ASN A 126 -26.43 12.09 22.54
CA ASN A 126 -26.52 10.79 21.88
C ASN A 126 -27.79 10.57 21.03
N GLN A 127 -28.54 11.63 20.74
CA GLN A 127 -29.69 11.58 19.83
C GLN A 127 -29.39 12.41 18.58
N GLY A 128 -29.60 11.81 17.40
CA GLY A 128 -29.14 12.42 16.16
C GLY A 128 -27.61 12.42 16.02
N GLY A 129 -27.14 13.07 14.97
CA GLY A 129 -25.75 13.17 14.61
C GLY A 129 -25.57 13.52 13.14
N VAL A 130 -24.32 13.77 12.77
CA VAL A 130 -23.93 14.06 11.39
C VAL A 130 -23.02 12.96 10.87
N ASN A 131 -23.25 12.55 9.62
CA ASN A 131 -22.33 11.74 8.85
C ASN A 131 -21.42 12.66 8.04
N ILE A 132 -20.13 12.38 8.09
CA ILE A 132 -19.08 13.04 7.33
C ILE A 132 -18.59 12.01 6.33
N HIS A 133 -18.90 12.24 5.06
CA HIS A 133 -18.61 11.32 3.96
C HIS A 133 -17.56 11.91 3.03
N PHE A 134 -16.38 11.29 2.94
CA PHE A 134 -15.29 11.74 2.08
C PHE A 134 -15.49 11.23 0.65
N ALA A 135 -15.45 12.14 -0.34
CA ALA A 135 -15.68 11.80 -1.73
C ALA A 135 -14.56 10.91 -2.31
N ASP A 136 -13.31 11.27 -2.02
CA ASP A 136 -12.10 10.55 -2.43
C ASP A 136 -11.31 10.15 -1.18
N PRO A 137 -11.73 9.09 -0.46
CA PRO A 137 -11.18 8.76 0.84
C PRO A 137 -9.74 8.28 0.77
N ALA A 138 -9.27 7.75 -0.38
CA ALA A 138 -7.91 7.25 -0.55
C ALA A 138 -7.16 8.03 -1.64
N GLN A 139 -5.99 8.57 -1.29
CA GLN A 139 -5.08 9.24 -2.24
C GLN A 139 -3.70 8.58 -2.19
N ILE A 140 -3.03 8.54 -3.35
CA ILE A 140 -1.70 7.97 -3.51
C ILE A 140 -0.70 9.11 -3.68
N PHE A 141 0.37 9.07 -2.90
CA PHE A 141 1.46 10.02 -2.92
C PHE A 141 2.72 9.32 -3.40
N SER A 142 3.42 9.95 -4.35
CA SER A 142 4.78 9.56 -4.73
C SER A 142 5.74 10.59 -4.15
N PHE A 143 6.89 10.13 -3.68
CA PHE A 143 7.93 11.02 -3.16
C PHE A 143 9.30 10.62 -3.70
N SER A 144 10.15 11.62 -3.91
CA SER A 144 11.54 11.45 -4.29
C SER A 144 12.36 12.52 -3.57
N GLY A 145 13.23 12.09 -2.65
CA GLY A 145 14.05 13.00 -1.86
C GLY A 145 15.37 12.38 -1.44
N ALA A 146 16.13 13.11 -0.62
CA ALA A 146 17.45 12.70 -0.13
C ALA A 146 17.42 11.36 0.63
N ASN A 147 16.27 11.01 1.22
CA ASN A 147 16.08 9.83 2.05
C ASN A 147 15.50 8.63 1.27
N GLY A 148 15.30 8.76 -0.04
CA GLY A 148 14.80 7.69 -0.90
C GLY A 148 13.65 8.12 -1.81
N THR A 149 13.17 7.13 -2.56
CA THR A 149 12.03 7.25 -3.47
C THR A 149 11.00 6.20 -3.11
N GLY A 150 9.72 6.55 -3.10
CA GLY A 150 8.67 5.59 -2.80
C GLY A 150 7.28 6.12 -3.08
N THR A 151 6.30 5.28 -2.78
CA THR A 151 4.88 5.62 -2.85
C THR A 151 4.19 5.19 -1.57
N PHE A 152 3.18 5.94 -1.16
CA PHE A 152 2.29 5.53 -0.08
C PHE A 152 0.86 5.97 -0.38
N SER A 153 -0.11 5.25 0.14
CA SER A 153 -1.51 5.66 0.14
C SER A 153 -1.94 6.12 1.52
N LEU A 154 -2.76 7.16 1.59
CA LEU A 154 -3.42 7.60 2.82
C LEU A 154 -4.94 7.55 2.61
N THR A 155 -5.61 6.80 3.48
CA THR A 155 -7.05 6.62 3.49
C THR A 155 -7.67 7.28 4.72
N VAL A 156 -8.59 8.21 4.49
CA VAL A 156 -9.40 8.88 5.50
C VAL A 156 -10.80 8.24 5.48
N PRO A 157 -11.22 7.55 6.55
CA PRO A 157 -12.52 6.91 6.60
C PRO A 157 -13.63 7.93 6.87
N ASP A 158 -14.85 7.57 6.45
CA ASP A 158 -16.06 8.25 6.86
C ASP A 158 -16.25 8.20 8.38
N LEU A 159 -16.95 9.19 8.91
CA LEU A 159 -17.13 9.35 10.35
C LEU A 159 -18.56 9.76 10.69
N PHE A 160 -19.08 9.21 11.78
CA PHE A 160 -20.34 9.65 12.38
C PHE A 160 -20.07 10.34 13.72
N VAL A 161 -20.68 11.51 13.92
CA VAL A 161 -20.54 12.30 15.15
C VAL A 161 -21.93 12.50 15.76
N GLN A 162 -22.11 12.01 16.99
CA GLN A 162 -23.36 12.14 17.72
C GLN A 162 -23.50 13.50 18.39
N SER A 163 -24.74 13.98 18.56
CA SER A 163 -25.00 15.23 19.28
C SER A 163 -24.45 15.17 20.70
N GLY A 164 -23.68 16.20 21.09
CA GLY A 164 -23.01 16.30 22.39
C GLY A 164 -21.77 15.43 22.54
N GLN A 165 -21.28 14.79 21.47
CA GLN A 165 -20.14 13.88 21.51
C GLN A 165 -18.99 14.35 20.62
N SER A 166 -17.81 13.82 20.93
CA SER A 166 -16.63 13.94 20.10
C SER A 166 -16.37 12.64 19.33
N ALA A 167 -15.81 12.76 18.14
CA ALA A 167 -15.35 11.64 17.34
C ALA A 167 -13.95 11.94 16.79
N ILE A 168 -13.05 10.95 16.90
CA ILE A 168 -11.67 11.08 16.43
C ILE A 168 -11.61 10.71 14.95
N LEU A 169 -11.00 11.57 14.15
CA LEU A 169 -10.73 11.27 12.74
C LEU A 169 -9.44 10.48 12.62
N THR A 170 -9.55 9.19 12.33
CA THR A 170 -8.42 8.28 12.13
C THR A 170 -7.95 8.30 10.67
N ALA A 171 -6.86 7.61 10.39
CA ALA A 171 -6.44 7.34 9.03
C ALA A 171 -5.77 5.97 8.94
N GLY A 172 -5.93 5.30 7.80
CA GLY A 172 -5.09 4.18 7.41
C GLY A 172 -4.06 4.66 6.40
N PHE A 173 -2.86 4.10 6.42
CA PHE A 173 -1.89 4.36 5.36
C PHE A 173 -1.10 3.11 5.03
N ARG A 174 -0.67 3.01 3.77
CA ARG A 174 0.07 1.85 3.27
C ARG A 174 1.28 2.31 2.47
N GLY A 175 2.40 1.63 2.65
CA GLY A 175 3.53 1.74 1.75
C GLY A 175 3.17 1.01 0.47
N GLU A 176 3.10 1.74 -0.64
CA GLU A 176 2.90 1.16 -1.96
C GLU A 176 4.30 0.91 -2.53
N GLN A 177 4.67 -0.35 -2.76
CA GLN A 177 5.87 -0.62 -3.55
C GLN A 177 5.52 -0.34 -5.01
N GLY A 178 6.13 0.69 -5.60
CA GLY A 178 6.42 0.63 -7.03
C GLY A 178 7.11 -0.70 -7.26
N ALA A 179 6.50 -1.58 -8.07
CA ALA A 179 6.88 -2.98 -8.19
C ALA A 179 8.42 -3.10 -8.16
N PRO A 180 9.02 -3.91 -7.25
CA PRO A 180 10.45 -4.12 -7.30
C PRO A 180 10.79 -4.50 -8.75
N PRO A 181 11.87 -3.97 -9.35
CA PRO A 181 12.27 -4.37 -10.69
C PRO A 181 12.31 -5.88 -10.67
N ILE A 182 11.34 -6.51 -11.34
CA ILE A 182 11.18 -7.96 -11.33
C ILE A 182 12.54 -8.45 -11.84
N PRO A 183 13.37 -9.10 -10.99
CA PRO A 183 14.61 -9.67 -11.49
C PRO A 183 14.17 -10.61 -12.58
N GLU A 184 14.61 -10.35 -13.82
CA GLU A 184 14.13 -11.04 -15.00
C GLU A 184 13.99 -12.52 -14.65
N PRO A 185 12.75 -13.05 -14.62
CA PRO A 185 12.51 -14.26 -13.88
C PRO A 185 13.41 -15.34 -14.47
N ALA A 186 13.79 -16.30 -13.64
CA ALA A 186 14.58 -17.45 -14.06
C ALA A 186 14.03 -18.13 -15.33
N THR A 187 12.83 -17.78 -15.84
CA THR A 187 12.37 -17.97 -17.22
C THR A 187 13.34 -17.53 -18.32
N LEU A 188 14.10 -16.42 -18.25
CA LEU A 188 15.09 -16.12 -19.30
C LEU A 188 16.27 -17.09 -19.23
N VAL A 189 16.70 -17.44 -18.02
CA VAL A 189 17.74 -18.46 -17.80
C VAL A 189 17.20 -19.86 -18.18
N LEU A 190 15.94 -20.17 -17.90
CA LEU A 190 15.27 -21.43 -18.22
C LEU A 190 14.97 -21.53 -19.72
N LEU A 191 14.61 -20.43 -20.37
CA LEU A 191 14.46 -20.33 -21.82
C LEU A 191 15.81 -20.47 -22.50
N GLY A 192 16.86 -19.83 -21.97
CA GLY A 192 18.24 -19.97 -22.45
C GLY A 192 18.77 -21.40 -22.28
N THR A 193 18.56 -22.01 -21.12
CA THR A 193 18.97 -23.41 -20.85
C THR A 193 18.10 -24.42 -21.60
N GLY A 194 16.82 -24.13 -21.82
CA GLY A 194 15.91 -24.92 -22.65
C GLY A 194 16.30 -24.91 -24.13
N LEU A 195 16.59 -23.72 -24.68
CA LEU A 195 17.03 -23.57 -26.08
C LEU A 195 18.39 -24.22 -26.32
N THR A 196 19.35 -24.06 -25.40
CA THR A 196 20.66 -24.74 -25.50
C THR A 196 20.53 -26.26 -25.40
N GLY A 197 19.62 -26.78 -24.55
CA GLY A 197 19.29 -28.20 -24.49
C GLY A 197 18.71 -28.76 -25.79
N ILE A 198 17.79 -28.03 -26.43
CA ILE A 198 17.21 -28.40 -27.73
C ILE A 198 18.29 -28.38 -28.82
N ALA A 199 19.13 -27.34 -28.87
CA ALA A 199 20.21 -27.21 -29.84
C ALA A 199 21.25 -28.35 -29.72
N ALA A 200 21.64 -28.72 -28.50
CA ALA A 200 22.56 -29.83 -28.26
C ALA A 200 21.97 -31.18 -28.73
N LYS A 201 20.67 -31.42 -28.49
CA LYS A 201 19.98 -32.63 -28.95
C LYS A 201 19.90 -32.70 -30.48
N LEU A 202 19.60 -31.59 -31.15
CA LEU A 202 19.57 -31.52 -32.62
C LEU A 202 20.96 -31.76 -33.25
N ARG A 203 22.03 -31.23 -32.65
CA ARG A 203 23.41 -31.46 -33.11
C ARG A 203 23.84 -32.92 -33.02
N ASN A 204 23.47 -33.61 -31.93
CA ASN A 204 23.78 -35.03 -31.74
C ASN A 204 23.06 -35.93 -32.76
N ARG A 205 21.82 -35.60 -33.16
CA ARG A 205 21.10 -36.36 -34.21
C ARG A 205 21.77 -36.25 -35.59
N LYS A 206 22.32 -35.08 -35.93
CA LYS A 206 23.06 -34.91 -37.20
C LYS A 206 24.35 -35.75 -37.24
N LYS A 207 25.12 -35.79 -36.15
CA LYS A 207 26.34 -36.61 -36.07
C LYS A 207 26.07 -38.11 -36.13
N ALA A 208 24.97 -38.59 -35.55
CA ALA A 208 24.57 -40.00 -35.62
C ALA A 208 24.19 -40.44 -37.04
N ARG A 209 23.54 -39.57 -37.83
CA ARG A 209 23.21 -39.85 -39.24
C ARG A 209 24.44 -39.87 -40.15
N GLY A 210 25.44 -39.02 -39.90
CA GLY A 210 26.69 -39.02 -40.68
C GLY A 210 27.59 -40.25 -40.47
N LYS A 211 27.29 -41.09 -39.47
CA LYS A 211 28.05 -42.31 -39.16
C LYS A 211 27.42 -43.59 -39.75
N SER A 212 26.33 -43.47 -40.51
CA SER A 212 25.60 -44.59 -41.14
C SER A 212 25.89 -44.72 -42.64
N VAL A 213 26.82 -43.93 -43.19
CA VAL A 213 27.31 -44.08 -44.56
C VAL A 213 28.84 -44.16 -44.47
N GLY A 214 29.33 -45.38 -44.32
CA GLY A 214 30.72 -45.77 -44.20
C GLY A 214 30.80 -47.28 -44.22
#